data_AF-A0A421B3V0-F1
#
_entry.id   AF-A0A421B3V0-F1
#
_cell.length_a   1.000
_cell.length_b   1.000
_cell.length_c   1.000
_cell.angle_alpha   90.00
_cell.angle_beta   90.00
_cell.angle_gamma   90.00
#
_symmetry.space_group_name_H-M   'P 1'
#
loop_
_entity.id
_entity.type
_entity.pdbx_description
1 polymer ?
#
loop_
_entity_poly.entity_id
_entity_poly.type
_entity_poly.pdbx_seq_one_letter_code
_entity_poly.pdbx_strand_id
1 'polypeptide(L)'
;MTDVPEVDARALGRLRLLGTGGQGKVLRLLDHADGPDAVVYKEYSPRVVDDVDVDALRDFVGFAHELAPGVRAKLLATTAWPEAVVRKDGVVVGFLMRKAPAAYTTTMRFGEQTSTELALVQFLLNPPEYLAARGLRLSPRFRYEFLHDTATALDLLHGLGISVGDLSPNNMLFSLTARPRGYFLDCDAMRLAGESVLPQVETPDWRISDVGPEELATPDSDTYKLGLLAVRLFANDQQSSDPRRVPVRLRAKVTASLRRDPDRRPSARSWVDALASAARDATDTSDTPPAAEVPPPRVPEDDPVIQPPAPPTRGRWLTAGVVSALVIGIITLIASTSTDTTPTRSAPFSAGTPRLTLPTYVPVPTIGLPTGVLPTVRVPINRLPSELLFPTADLASCLLPAGVAGDVRGGAGLERARSAVTDVVCEVNRTQRSHIGRIVLGPVSALGLLDWARIVGYWGEGTASPRIVAELTKKAGGCARVSLQFDSAYEVTSSGVVGTC
;
A
#
# COMPACT_ATOMS: atom_id res chain seq x y z
N MET A 1 30.99 8.91 15.46
CA MET A 1 29.90 8.08 14.93
C MET A 1 29.30 7.35 16.10
N THR A 2 28.09 7.74 16.46
CA THR A 2 27.25 7.03 17.41
C THR A 2 26.99 5.64 16.83
N ASP A 3 27.11 4.58 17.63
CA ASP A 3 26.85 3.21 17.17
C ASP A 3 25.37 3.12 16.78
N VAL A 4 25.09 2.88 15.49
CA VAL A 4 23.72 2.81 14.97
C VAL A 4 23.12 1.48 15.46
N PRO A 5 21.94 1.46 16.10
CA PRO A 5 21.34 0.22 16.54
C PRO A 5 21.12 -0.74 15.38
N GLU A 6 21.79 -1.90 15.43
CA GLU A 6 21.59 -3.00 14.48
C GLU A 6 21.10 -4.26 15.22
N VAL A 7 20.19 -4.99 14.61
CA VAL A 7 19.57 -6.21 15.19
C VAL A 7 19.66 -7.35 14.18
N ASP A 8 20.04 -8.54 14.64
CA ASP A 8 19.96 -9.75 13.81
C ASP A 8 18.49 -10.16 13.62
N ALA A 9 18.09 -10.45 12.39
CA ALA A 9 16.75 -10.90 12.03
C ALA A 9 16.31 -12.15 12.82
N ARG A 10 17.26 -13.01 13.23
CA ARG A 10 17.02 -14.20 14.06
C ARG A 10 16.64 -13.82 15.50
N ALA A 11 17.05 -12.63 15.97
CA ALA A 11 16.73 -12.14 17.30
C ALA A 11 15.35 -11.47 17.40
N LEU A 12 14.63 -11.28 16.28
CA LEU A 12 13.31 -10.63 16.27
C LEU A 12 12.18 -11.49 16.83
N GLY A 13 12.43 -12.77 17.12
CA GLY A 13 11.44 -13.70 17.67
C GLY A 13 10.35 -14.07 16.68
N ARG A 14 9.13 -14.38 17.18
CA ARG A 14 8.01 -14.76 16.30
C ARG A 14 7.45 -13.52 15.59
N LEU A 15 7.25 -13.67 14.29
CA LEU A 15 6.75 -12.62 13.42
C LEU A 15 5.35 -12.96 12.90
N ARG A 16 4.50 -11.93 12.76
CA ARG A 16 3.21 -12.03 12.09
C ARG A 16 3.09 -10.97 11.02
N LEU A 17 2.80 -11.37 9.78
CA LEU A 17 2.58 -10.44 8.68
C LEU A 17 1.43 -9.47 9.01
N LEU A 18 1.68 -8.18 8.81
CA LEU A 18 0.68 -7.11 8.91
C LEU A 18 0.25 -6.60 7.53
N GLY A 19 1.18 -6.57 6.58
CA GLY A 19 0.91 -6.12 5.22
C GLY A 19 2.11 -6.30 4.31
N THR A 20 1.86 -6.17 3.01
CA THR A 20 2.86 -6.27 1.94
C THR A 20 2.70 -5.09 0.99
N GLY A 21 3.81 -4.57 0.47
CA GLY A 21 3.84 -3.52 -0.55
C GLY A 21 4.93 -3.79 -1.59
N GLY A 22 5.07 -2.88 -2.57
CA GLY A 22 6.04 -3.04 -3.67
C GLY A 22 7.50 -3.18 -3.22
N GLN A 23 7.87 -2.52 -2.11
CA GLN A 23 9.24 -2.53 -1.59
C GLN A 23 9.49 -3.59 -0.52
N GLY A 24 8.47 -4.32 -0.05
CA GLY A 24 8.67 -5.24 1.07
C GLY A 24 7.41 -5.65 1.81
N LYS A 25 7.61 -6.15 3.02
CA LYS A 25 6.53 -6.58 3.92
C LYS A 25 6.75 -6.01 5.31
N VAL A 26 5.65 -5.73 6.00
CA VAL A 26 5.65 -5.23 7.37
C VAL A 26 5.18 -6.35 8.29
N LEU A 27 5.98 -6.68 9.29
CA LEU A 27 5.72 -7.74 10.25
C LEU A 27 5.65 -7.19 11.66
N ARG A 28 4.71 -7.73 12.43
CA ARG A 28 4.59 -7.52 13.87
C ARG A 28 5.54 -8.47 14.60
N LEU A 29 6.27 -7.96 15.58
CA LEU A 29 7.07 -8.77 16.51
C LEU A 29 6.18 -9.18 17.69
N LEU A 30 5.92 -10.47 17.85
CA LEU A 30 5.01 -10.96 18.91
C LEU A 30 5.70 -11.06 20.28
N ASP A 31 7.02 -11.15 20.30
CA ASP A 31 7.82 -11.42 21.49
C ASP A 31 8.71 -10.22 21.89
N HIS A 32 8.40 -9.02 21.40
CA HIS A 32 9.17 -7.82 21.72
C HIS A 32 8.99 -7.41 23.20
N ALA A 33 10.08 -6.97 23.84
CA ALA A 33 10.11 -6.69 25.28
C ALA A 33 9.10 -5.61 25.72
N ASP A 34 8.91 -4.57 24.89
CA ASP A 34 7.95 -3.50 25.13
C ASP A 34 6.51 -3.88 24.73
N GLY A 35 6.29 -5.15 24.40
CA GLY A 35 5.00 -5.70 24.02
C GLY A 35 4.81 -5.80 22.51
N PRO A 36 3.80 -6.59 22.07
CA PRO A 36 3.67 -6.99 20.68
C PRO A 36 3.19 -5.89 19.74
N ASP A 37 2.86 -4.69 20.23
CA ASP A 37 2.39 -3.54 19.44
C ASP A 37 3.33 -2.33 19.51
N ALA A 38 4.51 -2.46 20.13
CA ALA A 38 5.47 -1.37 20.26
C ALA A 38 6.19 -1.07 18.95
N VAL A 39 6.66 -2.12 18.28
CA VAL A 39 7.49 -2.03 17.07
C VAL A 39 7.01 -2.97 15.98
N VAL A 40 7.30 -2.59 14.74
CA VAL A 40 7.12 -3.41 13.55
C VAL A 40 8.44 -3.48 12.78
N TYR A 41 8.62 -4.57 12.05
CA TYR A 41 9.76 -4.82 11.19
C TYR A 41 9.32 -4.65 9.73
N LYS A 42 9.94 -3.71 9.00
CA LYS A 42 9.83 -3.65 7.53
C LYS A 42 10.99 -4.45 6.95
N GLU A 43 10.67 -5.54 6.24
CA GLU A 43 11.63 -6.36 5.50
C GLU A 43 11.55 -5.99 4.02
N TYR A 44 12.66 -5.60 3.42
CA TYR A 44 12.75 -5.29 2.00
C TYR A 44 12.47 -6.54 1.16
N SER A 45 11.85 -6.34 0.01
CA SER A 45 11.64 -7.42 -0.94
C SER A 45 12.97 -7.79 -1.62
N PRO A 46 13.14 -9.05 -2.07
CA PRO A 46 14.32 -9.44 -2.83
C PRO A 46 14.55 -8.63 -4.12
N ARG A 47 13.53 -7.89 -4.60
CA ARG A 47 13.61 -7.08 -5.82
C ARG A 47 14.28 -5.73 -5.60
N VAL A 48 14.34 -5.24 -4.36
CA VAL A 48 14.84 -3.89 -4.04
C VAL A 48 15.97 -3.91 -3.02
N VAL A 49 16.21 -5.04 -2.35
CA VAL A 49 17.23 -5.14 -1.29
C VAL A 49 18.63 -4.80 -1.78
N ASP A 50 18.93 -5.09 -3.05
CA ASP A 50 20.23 -4.79 -3.67
C ASP A 50 20.38 -3.31 -4.04
N ASP A 51 19.26 -2.57 -4.14
CA ASP A 51 19.23 -1.13 -4.44
C ASP A 51 19.25 -0.27 -3.16
N VAL A 52 19.22 -0.90 -1.98
CA VAL A 52 19.23 -0.20 -0.68
C VAL A 52 20.59 0.43 -0.44
N ASP A 53 20.61 1.76 -0.29
CA ASP A 53 21.76 2.46 0.27
C ASP A 53 21.79 2.23 1.79
N VAL A 54 22.71 1.35 2.20
CA VAL A 54 22.88 0.92 3.59
C VAL A 54 23.37 2.07 4.48
N ASP A 55 24.22 2.96 3.95
CA ASP A 55 24.77 4.06 4.73
C ASP A 55 23.69 5.13 4.91
N ALA A 56 22.90 5.43 3.87
CA ALA A 56 21.73 6.28 4.01
C ALA A 56 20.72 5.72 5.04
N LEU A 57 20.43 4.42 5.03
CA LEU A 57 19.52 3.82 6.03
C LEU A 57 20.07 3.96 7.46
N ARG A 58 21.38 3.81 7.64
CA ARG A 58 22.05 4.01 8.93
C ARG A 58 21.99 5.47 9.37
N ASP A 59 22.15 6.41 8.44
CA ASP A 59 22.02 7.83 8.71
C ASP A 59 20.60 8.19 9.15
N PHE A 60 19.57 7.61 8.53
CA PHE A 60 18.18 7.77 8.98
C PHE A 60 17.98 7.31 10.42
N VAL A 61 18.49 6.13 10.76
CA VAL A 61 18.39 5.59 12.12
C VAL A 61 19.18 6.47 13.10
N GLY A 62 20.44 6.78 12.78
CA GLY A 62 21.32 7.60 13.61
C GLY A 62 20.75 8.99 13.86
N PHE A 63 20.19 9.62 12.82
CA PHE A 63 19.58 10.95 12.89
C PHE A 63 18.55 11.05 14.01
N ALA A 64 17.62 10.11 14.12
CA ALA A 64 16.61 10.14 15.18
C ALA A 64 17.19 10.00 16.60
N HIS A 65 18.32 9.30 16.77
CA HIS A 65 18.98 9.16 18.07
C HIS A 65 19.80 10.40 18.46
N GLU A 66 20.24 11.18 17.47
CA GLU A 66 21.01 12.41 17.69
C GLU A 66 20.12 13.64 17.94
N LEU A 67 18.83 13.56 17.62
CA LEU A 67 17.87 14.62 17.89
C LEU A 67 17.67 14.87 19.40
N ALA A 68 17.54 16.14 19.76
CA ALA A 68 17.13 16.54 21.11
C ALA A 68 15.81 15.82 21.50
N PRO A 69 15.64 15.36 22.76
CA PRO A 69 14.53 14.49 23.14
C PRO A 69 13.13 15.00 22.77
N GLY A 70 12.90 16.31 22.91
CA GLY A 70 11.61 16.92 22.54
C GLY A 70 11.34 16.95 21.03
N VAL A 71 12.38 17.09 20.21
CA VAL A 71 12.28 17.06 18.74
C VAL A 71 12.10 15.63 18.26
N ARG A 72 12.89 14.69 18.82
CA ARG A 72 12.74 13.25 18.59
C ARG A 72 11.32 12.77 18.90
N ALA A 73 10.76 13.18 20.04
CA ALA A 73 9.40 12.82 20.43
C ALA A 73 8.36 13.33 19.42
N LYS A 74 8.55 14.54 18.87
CA LYS A 74 7.65 15.08 17.82
C LYS A 74 7.78 14.31 16.52
N LEU A 75 9.00 14.01 16.06
CA LEU A 75 9.23 13.19 14.87
C LEU A 75 8.50 11.85 15.00
N LEU A 76 8.79 11.09 16.06
CA LEU A 76 8.22 9.76 16.28
C LEU A 76 6.71 9.75 16.58
N ALA A 77 6.15 10.87 17.06
CA ALA A 77 4.70 11.02 17.20
C ALA A 77 3.99 11.27 15.87
N THR A 78 4.71 11.63 14.81
CA THR A 78 4.16 11.98 13.50
C THR A 78 4.57 11.05 12.37
N THR A 79 5.58 10.21 12.56
CA THR A 79 6.16 9.38 11.49
C THR A 79 6.48 7.97 11.94
N ALA A 80 6.35 6.98 11.06
CA ALA A 80 6.90 5.63 11.22
C ALA A 80 8.40 5.59 10.91
N TRP A 81 9.18 6.37 11.66
CA TRP A 81 10.61 6.57 11.39
C TRP A 81 11.46 5.30 11.70
N PRO A 82 12.50 4.99 10.92
CA PRO A 82 13.46 3.92 11.23
C PRO A 82 14.18 4.16 12.57
N GLU A 83 14.19 3.17 13.47
CA GLU A 83 14.87 3.27 14.78
C GLU A 83 16.00 2.24 14.98
N ALA A 84 16.05 1.17 14.17
CA ALA A 84 17.16 0.22 14.14
C ALA A 84 17.26 -0.49 12.78
N VAL A 85 18.47 -0.78 12.32
CA VAL A 85 18.71 -1.57 11.11
C VAL A 85 18.59 -3.06 11.42
N VAL A 86 17.99 -3.84 10.52
CA VAL A 86 17.91 -5.30 10.66
C VAL A 86 18.82 -5.98 9.66
N ARG A 87 19.66 -6.89 10.16
CA ARG A 87 20.58 -7.69 9.35
C ARG A 87 20.22 -9.17 9.38
N LYS A 88 20.45 -9.86 8.28
CA LYS A 88 20.37 -11.32 8.19
C LYS A 88 21.63 -11.83 7.51
N ASP A 89 22.38 -12.68 8.21
CA ASP A 89 23.61 -13.27 7.70
C ASP A 89 24.62 -12.21 7.19
N GLY A 90 24.68 -11.06 7.89
CA GLY A 90 25.57 -9.93 7.56
C GLY A 90 25.02 -8.93 6.53
N VAL A 91 23.90 -9.24 5.88
CA VAL A 91 23.24 -8.38 4.87
C VAL A 91 22.13 -7.56 5.53
N VAL A 92 22.03 -6.28 5.20
CA VAL A 92 20.90 -5.44 5.62
C VAL A 92 19.65 -5.86 4.86
N VAL A 93 18.60 -6.23 5.57
CA VAL A 93 17.36 -6.76 4.99
C VAL A 93 16.13 -5.93 5.33
N GLY A 94 16.30 -4.89 6.14
CA GLY A 94 15.19 -4.03 6.55
C GLY A 94 15.52 -3.21 7.80
N PHE A 95 14.47 -2.75 8.48
CA PHE A 95 14.60 -1.93 9.68
C PHE A 95 13.40 -2.10 10.62
N LEU A 96 13.62 -1.77 11.90
CA LEU A 96 12.56 -1.65 12.91
C LEU A 96 12.08 -0.20 12.97
N MET A 97 10.78 -0.03 13.16
CA MET A 97 10.13 1.25 13.38
C MET A 97 8.98 1.09 14.39
N ARG A 98 8.54 2.19 15.00
CA ARG A 98 7.32 2.17 15.81
C ARG A 98 6.13 1.74 14.98
N LYS A 99 5.27 0.93 15.59
CA LYS A 99 3.95 0.69 15.01
C LYS A 99 3.16 2.01 15.04
N ALA A 100 2.43 2.28 13.96
CA ALA A 100 1.47 3.38 13.96
C ALA A 100 0.55 3.30 15.20
N PRO A 101 0.36 4.40 15.94
CA PRO A 101 -0.46 4.39 17.15
C PRO A 101 -1.90 3.93 16.86
N ALA A 102 -2.53 3.27 17.83
CA ALA A 102 -3.91 2.77 17.70
C ALA A 102 -4.94 3.88 17.39
N ALA A 103 -4.63 5.15 17.67
CA ALA A 103 -5.48 6.28 17.31
C ALA A 103 -5.58 6.53 15.78
N TYR A 104 -4.69 5.93 14.98
CA TYR A 104 -4.71 5.96 13.52
C TYR A 104 -5.33 4.70 12.91
N THR A 105 -6.14 3.98 13.70
CA THR A 105 -7.09 3.01 13.19
C THR A 105 -8.50 3.53 13.36
N THR A 106 -9.42 3.03 12.55
CA THR A 106 -10.83 3.37 12.67
C THR A 106 -11.70 2.18 12.28
N THR A 107 -12.86 2.13 12.90
CA THR A 107 -13.86 1.09 12.63
C THR A 107 -14.59 1.46 11.35
N MET A 108 -14.47 0.62 10.33
CA MET A 108 -15.07 0.81 9.02
C MET A 108 -16.08 -0.30 8.71
N ARG A 109 -17.10 0.05 7.93
CA ARG A 109 -18.11 -0.90 7.44
C ARG A 109 -17.79 -1.36 6.02
N PHE A 110 -17.91 -2.66 5.79
CA PHE A 110 -17.77 -3.34 4.52
C PHE A 110 -19.01 -4.21 4.28
N GLY A 111 -20.07 -3.59 3.74
CA GLY A 111 -21.39 -4.22 3.71
C GLY A 111 -21.95 -4.36 5.12
N GLU A 112 -22.37 -5.58 5.48
CA GLU A 112 -22.86 -5.90 6.83
C GLU A 112 -21.72 -6.08 7.86
N GLN A 113 -20.49 -6.25 7.39
CA GLN A 113 -19.34 -6.46 8.26
C GLN A 113 -18.73 -5.15 8.72
N THR A 114 -18.22 -5.15 9.94
CA THR A 114 -17.48 -4.04 10.51
C THR A 114 -16.10 -4.53 10.93
N SER A 115 -15.05 -3.84 10.53
CA SER A 115 -13.66 -4.18 10.85
C SER A 115 -12.89 -2.94 11.28
N THR A 116 -11.84 -3.14 12.09
CA THR A 116 -10.93 -2.08 12.48
C THR A 116 -9.77 -2.03 11.49
N GLU A 117 -9.70 -0.94 10.73
CA GLU A 117 -8.73 -0.75 9.65
C GLU A 117 -7.73 0.34 10.00
N LEU A 118 -6.56 0.31 9.36
CA LEU A 118 -5.69 1.49 9.30
C LEU A 118 -6.44 2.62 8.60
N ALA A 119 -6.47 3.79 9.23
CA ALA A 119 -7.21 4.95 8.74
C ALA A 119 -6.41 5.67 7.64
N LEU A 120 -6.24 5.05 6.48
CA LEU A 120 -5.51 5.64 5.35
C LEU A 120 -6.23 6.86 4.78
N VAL A 121 -5.48 7.89 4.40
CA VAL A 121 -6.05 9.13 3.84
C VAL A 121 -6.81 8.88 2.53
N GLN A 122 -6.51 7.80 1.80
CA GLN A 122 -7.26 7.42 0.58
C GLN A 122 -8.76 7.31 0.81
N PHE A 123 -9.19 6.93 2.02
CA PHE A 123 -10.61 6.82 2.33
C PHE A 123 -11.27 8.20 2.33
N LEU A 124 -10.57 9.25 2.79
CA LEU A 124 -11.07 10.63 2.90
C LEU A 124 -11.28 11.31 1.55
N LEU A 125 -10.66 10.81 0.49
CA LEU A 125 -10.69 11.43 -0.84
C LEU A 125 -11.83 10.89 -1.72
N ASN A 126 -12.90 10.38 -1.11
CA ASN A 126 -14.07 9.81 -1.80
C ASN A 126 -15.34 10.61 -1.50
N PRO A 127 -16.37 10.51 -2.35
CA PRO A 127 -17.63 11.22 -2.15
C PRO A 127 -18.28 10.96 -0.78
N PRO A 128 -19.08 11.92 -0.25
CA PRO A 128 -19.71 11.78 1.06
C PRO A 128 -20.52 10.49 1.25
N GLU A 129 -21.14 9.96 0.19
CA GLU A 129 -21.91 8.72 0.23
C GLU A 129 -21.02 7.51 0.51
N TYR A 130 -19.81 7.48 -0.04
CA TYR A 130 -18.82 6.45 0.25
C TYR A 130 -18.39 6.52 1.72
N LEU A 131 -18.07 7.73 2.20
CA LEU A 131 -17.67 7.94 3.59
C LEU A 131 -18.77 7.47 4.55
N ALA A 132 -20.02 7.84 4.29
CA ALA A 132 -21.19 7.41 5.06
C ALA A 132 -21.31 5.88 5.07
N ALA A 133 -21.17 5.23 3.91
CA ALA A 133 -21.22 3.78 3.78
C ALA A 133 -20.10 3.07 4.55
N ARG A 134 -18.93 3.71 4.69
CA ARG A 134 -17.82 3.24 5.53
C ARG A 134 -18.00 3.56 7.01
N GLY A 135 -19.04 4.31 7.40
CA GLY A 135 -19.23 4.78 8.77
C GLY A 135 -18.32 5.96 9.16
N LEU A 136 -17.67 6.59 8.18
CA LEU A 136 -16.83 7.76 8.38
C LEU A 136 -17.68 9.02 8.29
N ARG A 137 -17.50 9.93 9.25
CA ARG A 137 -18.21 11.21 9.29
C ARG A 137 -17.20 12.33 9.43
N LEU A 138 -17.13 13.20 8.44
CA LEU A 138 -16.17 14.30 8.41
C LEU A 138 -16.90 15.64 8.53
N SER A 139 -16.36 16.53 9.35
CA SER A 139 -16.79 17.93 9.41
C SER A 139 -15.88 18.81 8.54
N PRO A 140 -16.34 19.99 8.09
CA PRO A 140 -15.47 21.00 7.51
C PRO A 140 -14.30 21.35 8.43
N ARG A 141 -14.54 21.46 9.75
CA ARG A 141 -13.48 21.68 10.75
C ARG A 141 -12.42 20.57 10.71
N PHE A 142 -12.81 19.30 10.66
CA PHE A 142 -11.86 18.19 10.55
C PHE A 142 -10.89 18.37 9.37
N ARG A 143 -11.40 18.75 8.18
CA ARG A 143 -10.56 18.90 6.98
C ARG A 143 -9.50 19.98 7.16
N TYR A 144 -9.87 21.12 7.75
CA TYR A 144 -8.90 22.18 8.05
C TYR A 144 -7.88 21.76 9.11
N GLU A 145 -8.31 21.09 10.17
CA GLU A 145 -7.42 20.60 11.22
C GLU A 145 -6.47 19.52 10.72
N PHE A 146 -6.94 18.64 9.84
CA PHE A 146 -6.11 17.62 9.21
C PHE A 146 -5.03 18.27 8.35
N LEU A 147 -5.41 19.19 7.46
CA LEU A 147 -4.43 19.93 6.65
C LEU A 147 -3.48 20.78 7.50
N HIS A 148 -3.97 21.37 8.60
CA HIS A 148 -3.14 22.13 9.53
C HIS A 148 -2.04 21.25 10.13
N ASP A 149 -2.42 20.07 10.62
CA ASP A 149 -1.49 19.15 11.25
C ASP A 149 -0.51 18.57 10.22
N THR A 150 -0.97 18.29 8.99
CA THR A 150 -0.10 17.91 7.87
C THR A 150 0.90 19.01 7.53
N ALA A 151 0.46 20.27 7.40
CA ALA A 151 1.35 21.39 7.11
C ALA A 151 2.36 21.64 8.23
N THR A 152 1.94 21.47 9.49
CA THR A 152 2.82 21.59 10.66
C THR A 152 3.87 20.46 10.70
N ALA A 153 3.48 19.24 10.32
CA ALA A 153 4.41 18.13 10.22
C ALA A 153 5.41 18.33 9.08
N LEU A 154 4.96 18.80 7.91
CA LEU A 154 5.86 19.14 6.80
C LEU A 154 6.83 20.28 7.18
N ASP A 155 6.35 21.32 7.86
CA ASP A 155 7.20 22.40 8.40
C ASP A 155 8.30 21.85 9.35
N LEU A 156 7.93 20.93 10.26
CA LEU A 156 8.89 20.25 11.12
C LEU A 156 9.90 19.43 10.31
N LEU A 157 9.43 18.60 9.37
CA LEU A 157 10.29 17.72 8.57
C LEU A 157 11.24 18.53 7.70
N HIS A 158 10.75 19.54 6.99
CA HIS A 158 11.58 20.43 6.17
C HIS A 158 12.62 21.17 7.01
N GLY A 159 12.24 21.63 8.22
CA GLY A 159 13.17 22.25 9.17
C GLY A 159 14.25 21.28 9.71
N LEU A 160 13.99 19.98 9.64
CA LEU A 160 14.94 18.91 9.97
C LEU A 160 15.76 18.44 8.75
N GLY A 161 15.58 19.05 7.59
CA GLY A 161 16.22 18.61 6.34
C GLY A 161 15.60 17.34 5.74
N ILE A 162 14.39 16.98 6.16
CA ILE A 162 13.65 15.82 5.65
C ILE A 162 12.61 16.30 4.65
N SER A 163 12.63 15.76 3.43
CA SER A 163 11.56 15.91 2.44
C SER A 163 10.82 14.59 2.29
N VAL A 164 9.48 14.62 2.28
CA VAL A 164 8.64 13.42 2.27
C VAL A 164 8.75 12.69 0.94
N GLY A 165 8.80 13.41 -0.18
CA GLY A 165 8.85 12.79 -1.49
C GLY A 165 7.50 12.23 -1.85
N ASP A 166 7.18 11.01 -1.42
CA ASP A 166 5.91 10.35 -1.77
C ASP A 166 4.76 10.73 -0.83
N LEU A 167 4.43 12.03 -0.76
CA LEU A 167 3.27 12.54 -0.04
C LEU A 167 1.97 12.12 -0.77
N SER A 168 1.44 10.96 -0.38
CA SER A 168 0.30 10.34 -1.04
C SER A 168 -0.72 9.79 -0.01
N PRO A 169 -1.97 9.54 -0.43
CA PRO A 169 -3.04 9.13 0.47
C PRO A 169 -2.85 7.72 1.05
N ASN A 170 -1.88 6.98 0.53
CA ASN A 170 -1.56 5.62 0.97
C ASN A 170 -0.33 5.57 1.88
N ASN A 171 0.48 6.63 1.88
CA ASN A 171 1.59 6.80 2.81
C ASN A 171 1.24 7.72 3.98
N MET A 172 -0.06 8.00 4.17
CA MET A 172 -0.56 8.83 5.26
C MET A 172 -1.76 8.17 5.94
N LEU A 173 -1.77 8.25 7.26
CA LEU A 173 -2.91 7.92 8.10
C LEU A 173 -3.58 9.19 8.62
N PHE A 174 -4.89 9.12 8.85
CA PHE A 174 -5.65 10.12 9.57
C PHE A 174 -6.11 9.62 10.94
N SER A 175 -6.38 10.54 11.87
CA SER A 175 -7.03 10.22 13.14
C SER A 175 -8.27 11.08 13.36
N LEU A 176 -9.38 10.42 13.71
CA LEU A 176 -10.60 11.09 14.14
C LEU A 176 -10.51 11.56 15.60
N THR A 177 -9.70 10.89 16.42
CA THR A 177 -9.69 11.02 17.88
C THR A 177 -8.44 11.68 18.45
N ALA A 178 -7.32 11.66 17.73
CA ALA A 178 -6.04 12.18 18.20
C ALA A 178 -5.58 13.46 17.49
N ARG A 179 -4.57 14.08 18.09
CA ARG A 179 -3.72 15.11 17.50
C ARG A 179 -2.25 14.67 17.57
N PRO A 180 -1.46 14.88 16.52
CA PRO A 180 -1.87 15.45 15.22
C PRO A 180 -2.80 14.50 14.46
N ARG A 181 -3.68 15.05 13.62
CA ARG A 181 -4.64 14.28 12.82
C ARG A 181 -3.97 13.48 11.71
N GLY A 182 -2.71 13.75 11.36
CA GLY A 182 -1.96 13.03 10.33
C GLY A 182 -0.77 12.24 10.90
N TYR A 183 -0.44 11.11 10.28
CA TYR A 183 0.75 10.31 10.57
C TYR A 183 1.34 9.76 9.27
N PHE A 184 2.65 9.89 9.08
CA PHE A 184 3.35 9.51 7.86
C PHE A 184 3.91 8.09 7.98
N LEU A 185 3.72 7.33 6.91
CA LEU A 185 4.28 6.00 6.72
C LEU A 185 5.45 6.07 5.75
N ASP A 186 6.07 4.91 5.50
CA ASP A 186 7.06 4.74 4.44
C ASP A 186 8.23 5.73 4.51
N CYS A 187 8.73 5.96 5.73
CA CYS A 187 9.70 7.01 5.99
C CYS A 187 11.09 6.72 5.38
N ASP A 188 11.38 5.49 4.99
CA ASP A 188 12.57 5.11 4.23
C ASP A 188 12.51 5.52 2.75
N ALA A 189 11.33 5.87 2.22
CA ALA A 189 11.19 6.49 0.90
C ALA A 189 11.45 8.00 0.92
N MET A 190 11.52 8.62 2.10
CA MET A 190 11.81 10.05 2.26
C MET A 190 13.26 10.35 1.92
N ARG A 191 13.59 11.64 1.86
CA ARG A 191 14.94 12.15 1.63
C ARG A 191 15.44 12.90 2.85
N LEU A 192 16.60 12.52 3.38
CA LEU A 192 17.24 13.16 4.53
C LEU A 192 18.50 13.88 4.05
N ALA A 193 18.56 15.20 4.23
CA ALA A 193 19.70 16.04 3.85
C ALA A 193 20.17 15.86 2.40
N GLY A 194 19.25 15.49 1.49
CA GLY A 194 19.57 15.24 0.08
C GLY A 194 19.85 13.77 -0.27
N GLU A 195 19.88 12.87 0.70
CA GLU A 195 20.14 11.44 0.51
C GLU A 195 18.86 10.60 0.69
N SER A 196 18.79 9.46 -0.01
CA SER A 196 17.64 8.56 0.03
C SER A 196 18.08 7.10 0.12
N VAL A 197 17.36 6.30 0.92
CA VAL A 197 17.66 4.87 1.09
C VAL A 197 17.42 4.07 -0.19
N LEU A 198 16.43 4.46 -0.98
CA LEU A 198 16.08 3.86 -2.26
C LEU A 198 15.87 4.96 -3.30
N PRO A 199 15.98 4.65 -4.60
CA PRO A 199 15.62 5.58 -5.66
C PRO A 199 14.23 6.18 -5.44
N GLN A 200 14.12 7.49 -5.66
CA GLN A 200 12.87 8.22 -5.43
C GLN A 200 11.78 7.79 -6.40
N VAL A 201 10.62 7.46 -5.84
CA VAL A 201 9.44 7.10 -6.62
C VAL A 201 8.20 7.78 -6.07
N GLU A 202 7.25 8.05 -6.96
CA GLU A 202 6.00 8.73 -6.63
C GLU A 202 4.79 7.86 -6.96
N THR A 203 3.81 7.91 -6.06
CA THR A 203 2.50 7.32 -6.26
C THR A 203 1.88 7.86 -7.56
N PRO A 204 1.31 7.00 -8.43
CA PRO A 204 0.55 7.45 -9.60
C PRO A 204 -0.53 8.48 -9.23
N ASP A 205 -0.84 9.40 -10.14
CA ASP A 205 -1.77 10.53 -9.94
C ASP A 205 -1.32 11.56 -8.86
N TRP A 206 -0.14 11.37 -8.27
CA TRP A 206 0.49 12.30 -7.33
C TRP A 206 1.87 12.75 -7.81
N ARG A 207 2.24 12.40 -9.05
CA ARG A 207 3.56 12.64 -9.61
C ARG A 207 3.77 14.10 -9.92
N ILE A 208 4.92 14.61 -9.53
CA ILE A 208 5.30 15.97 -9.86
C ILE A 208 5.73 16.10 -11.33
N SER A 209 6.27 15.01 -11.90
CA SER A 209 6.70 14.93 -13.29
C SER A 209 5.57 15.16 -14.31
N ASP A 210 4.32 14.94 -13.92
CA ASP A 210 3.13 15.23 -14.74
C ASP A 210 2.91 16.75 -14.92
N VAL A 211 3.46 17.58 -14.04
CA VAL A 211 3.34 19.04 -14.06
C VAL A 211 4.53 19.69 -14.77
N GLY A 212 5.72 19.15 -14.56
CA GLY A 212 6.94 19.64 -15.17
C GLY A 212 8.19 18.90 -14.66
N PRO A 213 9.34 19.11 -15.32
CA PRO A 213 10.59 18.57 -14.83
C PRO A 213 11.02 19.34 -13.57
N GLU A 214 11.17 18.62 -12.46
CA GLU A 214 11.81 19.09 -11.24
C GLU A 214 12.39 17.91 -10.46
N GLU A 215 13.22 18.23 -9.47
CA GLU A 215 13.81 17.23 -8.59
C GLU A 215 12.76 16.66 -7.62
N LEU A 216 12.76 15.34 -7.46
CA LEU A 216 11.84 14.64 -6.55
C LEU A 216 12.27 14.79 -5.09
N ALA A 217 11.31 14.67 -4.17
CA ALA A 217 11.54 14.75 -2.74
C ALA A 217 12.31 16.00 -2.32
N THR A 218 11.75 17.13 -2.73
CA THR A 218 12.12 18.47 -2.29
C THR A 218 11.00 19.11 -1.48
N PRO A 219 11.28 20.12 -0.64
CA PRO A 219 10.24 20.86 0.08
C PRO A 219 9.17 21.48 -0.85
N ASP A 220 9.57 21.86 -2.06
CA ASP A 220 8.67 22.44 -3.06
C ASP A 220 7.77 21.37 -3.71
N SER A 221 8.29 20.16 -3.94
CA SER A 221 7.49 19.02 -4.39
C SER A 221 6.47 18.58 -3.34
N ASP A 222 6.86 18.55 -2.06
CA ASP A 222 5.96 18.24 -0.94
C ASP A 222 4.86 19.31 -0.83
N THR A 223 5.21 20.58 -1.01
CA THR A 223 4.28 21.70 -0.99
C THR A 223 3.25 21.59 -2.13
N TYR A 224 3.68 21.19 -3.32
CA TYR A 224 2.76 20.89 -4.42
C TYR A 224 1.76 19.81 -4.01
N LYS A 225 2.25 18.70 -3.45
CA LYS A 225 1.42 17.57 -3.00
C LYS A 225 0.50 17.96 -1.84
N LEU A 226 0.90 18.86 -0.95
CA LEU A 226 0.02 19.45 0.07
C LEU A 226 -1.13 20.24 -0.57
N GLY A 227 -0.84 21.03 -1.61
CA GLY A 227 -1.86 21.74 -2.40
C GLY A 227 -2.83 20.78 -3.07
N LEU A 228 -2.33 19.71 -3.68
CA LEU A 228 -3.12 18.67 -4.32
C LEU A 228 -4.00 17.91 -3.33
N LEU A 229 -3.44 17.56 -2.16
CA LEU A 229 -4.18 16.95 -1.04
C LEU A 229 -5.33 17.85 -0.58
N ALA A 230 -5.08 19.15 -0.45
CA ALA A 230 -6.14 20.10 -0.08
C ALA A 230 -7.27 20.14 -1.13
N VAL A 231 -6.95 20.14 -2.43
CA VAL A 231 -7.96 20.07 -3.49
C VAL A 231 -8.80 18.80 -3.36
N ARG A 232 -8.16 17.64 -3.31
CA ARG A 232 -8.84 16.34 -3.31
C ARG A 232 -9.68 16.12 -2.05
N LEU A 233 -9.20 16.58 -0.91
CA LEU A 233 -9.91 16.49 0.36
C LEU A 233 -11.18 17.33 0.39
N PHE A 234 -11.16 18.54 -0.16
CA PHE A 234 -12.37 19.39 -0.23
C PHE A 234 -13.28 19.04 -1.40
N ALA A 235 -12.71 18.51 -2.49
CA ALA A 235 -13.49 18.00 -3.61
C ALA A 235 -14.22 16.69 -3.29
N ASN A 236 -13.76 15.94 -2.28
CA ASN A 236 -14.16 14.55 -2.01
C ASN A 236 -13.95 13.67 -3.26
N ASP A 237 -12.83 13.87 -3.94
CA ASP A 237 -12.53 13.26 -5.24
C ASP A 237 -11.02 12.97 -5.34
N GLN A 238 -10.68 11.71 -5.59
CA GLN A 238 -9.30 11.22 -5.67
C GLN A 238 -8.52 11.80 -6.84
N GLN A 239 -9.20 12.32 -7.87
CA GLN A 239 -8.58 12.72 -9.13
C GLN A 239 -8.62 14.23 -9.35
N SER A 240 -9.36 14.97 -8.51
CA SER A 240 -9.53 16.41 -8.70
C SER A 240 -8.20 17.17 -8.59
N SER A 241 -7.99 18.11 -9.49
CA SER A 241 -6.90 19.08 -9.49
C SER A 241 -7.41 20.52 -9.59
N ASP A 242 -8.73 20.74 -9.54
CA ASP A 242 -9.35 22.05 -9.71
C ASP A 242 -9.29 22.90 -8.42
N PRO A 243 -8.49 23.99 -8.37
CA PRO A 243 -8.36 24.83 -7.18
C PRO A 243 -9.67 25.53 -6.77
N ARG A 244 -10.68 25.57 -7.64
CA ARG A 244 -11.98 26.15 -7.31
C ARG A 244 -12.78 25.28 -6.34
N ARG A 245 -12.41 24.00 -6.20
CA ARG A 245 -13.03 23.03 -5.28
C ARG A 245 -12.65 23.24 -3.82
N VAL A 246 -11.63 24.05 -3.54
CA VAL A 246 -11.30 24.44 -2.17
C VAL A 246 -12.10 25.68 -1.71
N PRO A 247 -12.32 25.84 -0.40
CA PRO A 247 -12.90 27.06 0.16
C PRO A 247 -12.15 28.32 -0.30
N VAL A 248 -12.88 29.41 -0.57
CA VAL A 248 -12.33 30.66 -1.13
C VAL A 248 -11.10 31.15 -0.36
N ARG A 249 -11.11 31.04 0.97
CA ARG A 249 -10.00 31.44 1.85
C ARG A 249 -8.68 30.68 1.62
N LEU A 250 -8.72 29.46 1.08
CA LEU A 250 -7.53 28.68 0.74
C LEU A 250 -7.14 28.76 -0.73
N ARG A 251 -8.02 29.28 -1.59
CA ARG A 251 -7.86 29.21 -3.06
C ARG A 251 -6.54 29.80 -3.54
N ALA A 252 -6.18 30.99 -3.07
CA ALA A 252 -4.91 31.63 -3.45
C ALA A 252 -3.69 30.78 -3.07
N LYS A 253 -3.73 30.16 -1.88
CA LYS A 253 -2.66 29.31 -1.36
C LYS A 253 -2.50 28.02 -2.15
N VAL A 254 -3.63 27.36 -2.43
CA VAL A 254 -3.70 26.15 -3.24
C VAL A 254 -3.23 26.43 -4.66
N THR A 255 -3.72 27.49 -5.30
CA THR A 255 -3.30 27.89 -6.65
C THR A 255 -1.80 28.20 -6.71
N ALA A 256 -1.22 28.84 -5.69
CA ALA A 256 0.21 29.09 -5.63
C ALA A 256 1.02 27.80 -5.47
N SER A 257 0.51 26.83 -4.71
CA SER A 257 1.20 25.55 -4.47
C SER A 257 1.16 24.62 -5.67
N LEU A 258 0.09 24.69 -6.48
CA LEU A 258 -0.06 23.92 -7.72
C LEU A 258 0.64 24.56 -8.93
N ARG A 259 1.55 25.52 -8.71
CA ARG A 259 2.34 26.13 -9.79
C ARG A 259 3.39 25.15 -10.31
N ARG A 260 3.64 25.24 -11.62
CA ARG A 260 4.73 24.50 -12.28
C ARG A 260 6.12 24.97 -11.84
N ASP A 261 6.27 26.23 -11.49
CA ASP A 261 7.54 26.82 -11.02
C ASP A 261 7.72 26.53 -9.52
N PRO A 262 8.67 25.66 -9.12
CA PRO A 262 8.86 25.25 -7.72
C PRO A 262 9.17 26.42 -6.80
N ASP A 263 10.03 27.35 -7.24
CA ASP A 263 10.49 28.52 -6.46
C ASP A 263 9.35 29.48 -6.10
N ARG A 264 8.19 29.37 -6.77
CA ARG A 264 7.01 30.19 -6.51
C ARG A 264 5.98 29.52 -5.61
N ARG A 265 6.24 28.30 -5.16
CA ARG A 265 5.35 27.60 -4.25
C ARG A 265 5.57 28.11 -2.83
N PRO A 266 4.50 28.24 -2.03
CA PRO A 266 4.61 28.78 -0.69
C PRO A 266 4.99 27.66 0.30
N SER A 267 6.00 27.87 1.14
CA SER A 267 6.42 26.87 2.13
C SER A 267 5.29 26.28 2.97
N ALA A 268 5.43 25.04 3.43
CA ALA A 268 4.47 24.38 4.33
C ALA A 268 4.13 25.26 5.56
N ARG A 269 5.15 25.90 6.17
CA ARG A 269 5.00 26.87 7.28
C ARG A 269 3.91 27.90 7.04
N SER A 270 3.91 28.49 5.83
CA SER A 270 3.00 29.58 5.50
C SER A 270 1.53 29.14 5.44
N TRP A 271 1.23 27.84 5.49
CA TRP A 271 -0.14 27.31 5.55
C TRP A 271 -0.70 27.26 6.97
N VAL A 272 0.18 27.14 7.97
CA VAL A 272 -0.19 26.80 9.36
C VAL A 272 -1.20 27.80 9.94
N ASP A 273 -0.87 29.10 9.96
CA ASP A 273 -1.74 30.10 10.59
C ASP A 273 -3.09 30.26 9.86
N ALA A 274 -3.07 30.18 8.52
CA ALA A 274 -4.27 30.27 7.69
C ALA A 274 -5.23 29.09 7.95
N LEU A 275 -4.68 27.87 8.05
CA LEU A 275 -5.46 26.67 8.34
C LEU A 275 -5.95 26.66 9.79
N ALA A 276 -5.13 27.10 10.76
CA ALA A 276 -5.54 27.23 12.15
C ALA A 276 -6.71 28.21 12.31
N SER A 277 -6.65 29.36 11.63
CA SER A 277 -7.76 30.32 11.62
C SER A 277 -9.01 29.73 10.95
N ALA A 278 -8.84 29.03 9.83
CA ALA A 278 -9.96 28.41 9.15
C ALA A 278 -10.64 27.29 9.96
N ALA A 279 -9.86 26.49 10.69
CA ALA A 279 -10.39 25.47 11.60
C ALA A 279 -11.23 26.05 12.74
N ARG A 280 -10.81 27.20 13.30
CA ARG A 280 -11.57 27.89 14.37
C ARG A 280 -12.95 28.33 13.88
N ASP A 281 -13.02 28.92 12.69
CA ASP A 281 -14.26 29.44 12.11
C ASP A 281 -15.17 28.36 11.51
N ALA A 282 -14.63 27.17 11.23
CA ALA A 282 -15.37 26.10 10.58
C ALA A 282 -16.36 25.42 11.53
N THR A 283 -17.51 25.03 10.98
CA THR A 283 -18.47 24.19 11.69
C THR A 283 -17.92 22.78 11.93
N ASP A 284 -18.28 22.23 13.08
CA ASP A 284 -17.99 20.84 13.41
C ASP A 284 -19.16 19.89 13.06
N THR A 285 -20.23 20.43 12.47
CA THR A 285 -21.30 19.61 11.93
C THR A 285 -20.80 18.82 10.72
N SER A 286 -20.93 17.50 10.78
CA SER A 286 -20.60 16.59 9.68
C SER A 286 -21.38 16.97 8.42
N ASP A 287 -20.68 17.13 7.30
CA ASP A 287 -21.30 17.31 5.97
C ASP A 287 -21.55 15.97 5.27
N THR A 288 -21.07 14.87 5.85
CA THR A 288 -21.41 13.52 5.42
C THR A 288 -22.88 13.20 5.74
N PRO A 289 -23.68 12.72 4.75
CA PRO A 289 -25.05 12.33 4.99
C PRO A 289 -25.13 11.20 6.04
N PRO A 290 -26.26 11.08 6.77
CA PRO A 290 -26.47 9.93 7.64
C PRO A 290 -26.32 8.63 6.84
N ALA A 291 -25.68 7.62 7.43
CA ALA A 291 -25.66 6.30 6.82
C ALA A 291 -27.12 5.85 6.61
N ALA A 292 -27.47 5.39 5.41
CA ALA A 292 -28.78 4.80 5.17
C ALA A 292 -28.96 3.63 6.15
N GLU A 293 -30.06 3.64 6.90
CA GLU A 293 -30.46 2.46 7.68
C GLU A 293 -30.66 1.32 6.68
N VAL A 294 -29.88 0.25 6.83
CA VAL A 294 -30.18 -1.01 6.15
C VAL A 294 -31.55 -1.44 6.68
N PRO A 295 -32.58 -1.59 5.83
CA PRO A 295 -33.87 -2.09 6.27
C PRO A 295 -33.65 -3.40 7.03
N PRO A 296 -34.31 -3.64 8.17
CA PRO A 296 -34.20 -4.92 8.85
C PRO A 296 -34.49 -6.04 7.84
N PRO A 297 -33.76 -7.17 7.91
CA PRO A 297 -34.02 -8.29 7.03
C PRO A 297 -35.52 -8.61 7.09
N ARG A 298 -36.18 -8.59 5.92
CA ARG A 298 -37.57 -9.01 5.84
C ARG A 298 -37.61 -10.44 6.34
N VAL A 299 -38.20 -10.64 7.51
CA VAL A 299 -38.60 -11.96 7.98
C VAL A 299 -39.46 -12.55 6.85
N PRO A 300 -39.12 -13.70 6.27
CA PRO A 300 -40.00 -14.37 5.32
C PRO A 300 -41.36 -14.52 6.00
N GLU A 301 -42.42 -13.99 5.39
CA GLU A 301 -43.78 -14.32 5.82
C GLU A 301 -43.91 -15.84 5.78
N ASP A 302 -44.35 -16.42 6.91
CA ASP A 302 -44.50 -17.86 7.08
C ASP A 302 -45.40 -18.43 5.96
N ASP A 303 -44.81 -19.21 5.06
CA ASP A 303 -45.57 -20.19 4.29
C ASP A 303 -46.27 -21.16 5.27
N PRO A 304 -47.53 -21.56 5.02
CA PRO A 304 -48.30 -22.36 5.95
C PRO A 304 -47.61 -23.70 6.26
N VAL A 305 -47.27 -23.85 7.54
CA VAL A 305 -46.61 -25.01 8.15
C VAL A 305 -47.44 -26.28 7.96
N ILE A 306 -46.96 -27.20 7.12
CA ILE A 306 -47.30 -28.63 7.25
C ILE A 306 -46.41 -29.18 8.35
N GLN A 307 -46.99 -29.54 9.50
CA GLN A 307 -46.26 -30.17 10.61
C GLN A 307 -46.06 -31.67 10.38
N PRO A 308 -44.82 -32.19 10.42
CA PRO A 308 -44.54 -33.59 10.74
C PRO A 308 -44.16 -33.75 12.23
N PRO A 309 -44.42 -34.92 12.83
CA PRO A 309 -44.26 -35.16 14.26
C PRO A 309 -42.78 -35.20 14.71
N ALA A 310 -42.54 -34.79 15.96
CA ALA A 310 -41.22 -34.70 16.61
C ALA A 310 -40.83 -36.00 17.38
N PRO A 311 -39.65 -36.10 18.03
CA PRO A 311 -38.41 -36.66 17.47
C PRO A 311 -37.78 -37.74 18.39
N PRO A 312 -36.56 -38.25 18.09
CA PRO A 312 -35.65 -38.58 19.20
C PRO A 312 -34.23 -37.97 19.07
N THR A 313 -33.92 -37.16 20.08
CA THR A 313 -32.68 -37.05 20.89
C THR A 313 -31.26 -37.02 20.30
N ARG A 314 -30.59 -35.92 20.69
CA ARG A 314 -29.22 -35.75 21.23
C ARG A 314 -28.01 -35.96 20.31
N GLY A 315 -27.24 -34.87 20.14
CA GLY A 315 -25.80 -34.89 19.92
C GLY A 315 -25.19 -33.50 20.10
N ARG A 316 -24.57 -33.25 21.27
CA ARG A 316 -23.80 -32.02 21.58
C ARG A 316 -22.52 -31.99 20.74
N TRP A 317 -22.24 -30.89 20.04
CA TRP A 317 -20.86 -30.48 19.73
C TRP A 317 -20.73 -28.96 19.90
N LEU A 318 -19.82 -28.59 20.80
CA LEU A 318 -19.22 -27.27 20.94
C LEU A 318 -18.17 -27.07 19.84
N THR A 319 -17.99 -25.85 19.35
CA THR A 319 -16.70 -25.23 18.95
C THR A 319 -16.99 -23.78 18.53
N ALA A 320 -16.52 -22.80 19.31
CA ALA A 320 -15.23 -22.13 19.17
C ALA A 320 -15.19 -21.17 17.97
N GLY A 321 -15.57 -19.92 18.23
CA GLY A 321 -15.42 -18.81 17.29
C GLY A 321 -13.95 -18.42 17.16
N VAL A 322 -13.44 -18.43 15.92
CA VAL A 322 -12.14 -17.89 15.56
C VAL A 322 -12.38 -16.56 14.86
N VAL A 323 -12.06 -15.47 15.54
CA VAL A 323 -12.02 -14.12 14.97
C VAL A 323 -10.75 -14.00 14.14
N SER A 324 -10.89 -13.97 12.81
CA SER A 324 -9.79 -13.70 11.89
C SER A 324 -9.85 -12.24 11.44
N ALA A 325 -8.97 -11.42 12.01
CA ALA A 325 -8.75 -10.04 11.57
C ALA A 325 -7.88 -10.05 10.31
N LEU A 326 -8.44 -9.59 9.19
CA LEU A 326 -7.78 -9.54 7.89
C LEU A 326 -7.44 -8.07 7.60
N VAL A 327 -6.17 -7.71 7.76
CA VAL A 327 -5.63 -6.40 7.35
C VAL A 327 -4.93 -6.63 6.01
N ILE A 328 -5.42 -6.00 4.94
CA ILE A 328 -4.74 -6.00 3.64
C ILE A 328 -4.78 -4.56 3.09
N GLY A 329 -3.66 -3.86 3.27
CA GLY A 329 -3.30 -2.73 2.41
C GLY A 329 -2.64 -3.26 1.13
N ILE A 330 -3.04 -2.74 -0.03
CA ILE A 330 -2.41 -3.01 -1.32
C ILE A 330 -1.92 -1.71 -1.90
N ILE A 331 -0.62 -1.68 -2.28
CA ILE A 331 -0.11 -0.98 -3.46
C ILE A 331 1.01 -1.79 -4.11
N THR A 332 0.91 -1.89 -5.44
CA THR A 332 1.95 -2.30 -6.38
C THR A 332 2.62 -1.07 -7.02
N LEU A 333 3.93 -1.17 -7.26
CA LEU A 333 4.64 -0.34 -8.22
C LEU A 333 5.78 -1.15 -8.88
N ILE A 334 6.01 -0.92 -10.18
CA ILE A 334 7.06 -1.51 -11.01
C ILE A 334 8.12 -0.46 -11.36
N ALA A 335 9.38 -0.92 -11.41
CA ALA A 335 10.60 -0.22 -11.77
C ALA A 335 10.71 0.12 -13.27
N SER A 336 11.39 1.22 -13.58
CA SER A 336 11.79 1.63 -14.92
C SER A 336 13.21 1.18 -15.27
N THR A 337 13.38 0.78 -16.52
CA THR A 337 14.65 0.52 -17.20
C THR A 337 15.42 1.83 -17.45
N SER A 338 16.67 1.91 -16.99
CA SER A 338 17.61 2.96 -17.38
C SER A 338 18.42 2.53 -18.61
N THR A 339 18.52 3.42 -19.60
CA THR A 339 19.49 3.34 -20.69
C THR A 339 20.69 4.21 -20.35
N ASP A 340 21.87 3.59 -20.41
CA ASP A 340 23.18 4.18 -20.22
C ASP A 340 23.41 5.45 -21.04
N THR A 341 23.95 6.49 -20.40
CA THR A 341 24.75 7.49 -21.10
C THR A 341 25.94 7.86 -20.23
N THR A 342 27.08 7.27 -20.55
CA THR A 342 28.41 7.63 -20.05
C THR A 342 28.71 9.12 -20.27
N PRO A 343 29.41 9.77 -19.34
CA PRO A 343 30.42 10.74 -19.75
C PRO A 343 31.79 10.50 -19.12
N THR A 344 32.73 11.12 -19.81
CA THR A 344 34.16 10.89 -19.89
C THR A 344 34.96 11.47 -18.72
N ARG A 345 36.12 10.84 -18.51
CA ARG A 345 37.17 11.01 -17.50
C ARG A 345 38.04 12.28 -17.67
N SER A 346 38.39 12.93 -16.56
CA SER A 346 39.67 13.67 -16.33
C SER A 346 39.73 14.13 -14.86
N ALA A 347 40.55 13.54 -13.97
CA ALA A 347 41.97 13.81 -13.66
C ALA A 347 42.14 14.60 -12.32
N PRO A 348 43.27 14.48 -11.60
CA PRO A 348 43.27 14.18 -10.16
C PRO A 348 43.62 15.36 -9.24
N PHE A 349 43.22 15.26 -7.99
CA PHE A 349 43.85 15.98 -6.88
C PHE A 349 44.40 15.01 -5.84
N SER A 350 45.64 15.27 -5.44
CA SER A 350 46.44 14.54 -4.46
C SER A 350 46.61 15.40 -3.20
N ALA A 351 46.96 14.72 -2.10
CA ALA A 351 47.31 15.19 -0.75
C ALA A 351 46.17 15.04 0.27
N GLY A 352 46.32 14.37 1.42
CA GLY A 352 47.47 13.73 2.05
C GLY A 352 46.98 12.95 3.27
N THR A 353 47.64 11.84 3.57
CA THR A 353 47.31 10.96 4.72
C THR A 353 47.89 11.49 6.02
N PRO A 354 47.21 11.24 7.15
CA PRO A 354 47.88 10.83 8.38
C PRO A 354 47.63 9.34 8.62
N ARG A 355 48.73 8.62 8.82
CA ARG A 355 48.78 7.23 9.28
C ARG A 355 48.19 7.15 10.69
N LEU A 356 47.18 6.32 10.89
CA LEU A 356 46.84 5.80 12.22
C LEU A 356 47.15 4.30 12.26
N THR A 357 48.11 3.96 13.11
CA THR A 357 48.50 2.59 13.43
C THR A 357 47.53 2.06 14.49
N LEU A 358 46.79 0.99 14.19
CA LEU A 358 45.95 0.27 15.16
C LEU A 358 46.62 -1.05 15.60
N PRO A 359 46.43 -1.48 16.86
CA PRO A 359 47.17 -2.56 17.48
C PRO A 359 46.77 -3.94 16.92
N THR A 360 47.78 -4.81 16.83
CA THR A 360 47.66 -6.24 16.51
C THR A 360 46.77 -6.96 17.54
N TYR A 361 45.68 -7.54 17.05
CA TYR A 361 44.81 -8.42 17.82
C TYR A 361 45.21 -9.89 17.60
N VAL A 362 45.24 -10.65 18.69
CA VAL A 362 45.62 -12.06 18.77
C VAL A 362 44.44 -12.94 18.29
N PRO A 363 44.63 -13.94 17.41
CA PRO A 363 43.55 -14.82 17.00
C PRO A 363 43.21 -15.82 18.12
N VAL A 364 41.92 -15.89 18.48
CA VAL A 364 41.32 -16.88 19.40
C VAL A 364 40.58 -17.94 18.54
N PRO A 365 40.57 -19.23 18.92
CA PRO A 365 40.74 -20.33 17.99
C PRO A 365 39.47 -20.74 17.23
N THR A 366 39.69 -21.24 16.01
CA THR A 366 38.74 -21.99 15.18
C THR A 366 38.15 -23.18 15.93
N ILE A 367 36.85 -23.17 16.17
CA ILE A 367 36.06 -24.36 16.50
C ILE A 367 35.45 -24.87 15.18
N GLY A 368 35.75 -26.13 14.86
CA GLY A 368 35.45 -26.77 13.58
C GLY A 368 33.97 -26.99 13.30
N LEU A 369 33.64 -26.97 12.01
CA LEU A 369 32.33 -27.38 11.46
C LEU A 369 32.14 -28.91 11.62
N PRO A 370 30.95 -29.40 12.01
CA PRO A 370 30.61 -30.80 11.83
C PRO A 370 30.26 -31.05 10.36
N THR A 371 31.07 -31.87 9.70
CA THR A 371 30.72 -32.55 8.45
C THR A 371 29.66 -33.63 8.73
N GLY A 372 28.42 -33.39 8.32
CA GLY A 372 27.32 -34.35 8.40
C GLY A 372 26.57 -34.43 7.08
N VAL A 373 26.81 -35.50 6.32
CA VAL A 373 26.06 -35.88 5.11
C VAL A 373 24.64 -36.27 5.50
N LEU A 374 23.62 -35.62 4.93
CA LEU A 374 22.21 -36.03 5.08
C LEU A 374 21.89 -37.23 4.15
N PRO A 375 21.08 -38.22 4.59
CA PRO A 375 20.72 -39.36 3.76
C PRO A 375 19.62 -39.00 2.75
N THR A 376 19.80 -39.43 1.50
CA THR A 376 18.75 -39.46 0.48
C THR A 376 17.65 -40.45 0.86
N VAL A 377 16.43 -39.96 1.09
CA VAL A 377 15.22 -40.78 1.17
C VAL A 377 14.59 -40.88 -0.22
N ARG A 378 14.53 -42.10 -0.78
CA ARG A 378 13.70 -42.40 -1.97
C ARG A 378 12.34 -42.92 -1.49
N VAL A 379 11.25 -42.25 -1.87
CA VAL A 379 9.88 -42.72 -1.62
C VAL A 379 9.34 -43.38 -2.90
N PRO A 380 8.81 -44.62 -2.84
CA PRO A 380 8.26 -45.30 -4.01
C PRO A 380 6.89 -44.73 -4.42
N ILE A 381 6.68 -44.59 -5.74
CA ILE A 381 5.56 -43.90 -6.41
C ILE A 381 4.17 -44.50 -6.10
N ASN A 382 4.11 -45.73 -5.61
CA ASN A 382 2.84 -46.46 -5.42
C ASN A 382 2.10 -46.10 -4.11
N ARG A 383 2.53 -45.04 -3.40
CA ARG A 383 1.87 -44.49 -2.20
C ARG A 383 1.49 -43.01 -2.33
N LEU A 384 1.46 -42.46 -3.53
CA LEU A 384 0.87 -41.14 -3.74
C LEU A 384 -0.66 -41.27 -3.80
N PRO A 385 -1.43 -40.45 -3.05
CA PRO A 385 -2.89 -40.43 -3.15
C PRO A 385 -3.31 -40.10 -4.59
N SER A 386 -4.38 -40.73 -5.06
CA SER A 386 -4.94 -40.62 -6.42
C SER A 386 -5.35 -39.19 -6.83
N GLU A 387 -5.35 -38.24 -5.91
CA GLU A 387 -5.58 -36.80 -6.16
C GLU A 387 -4.47 -36.13 -6.99
N LEU A 388 -3.28 -36.73 -7.08
CA LEU A 388 -2.16 -36.21 -7.87
C LEU A 388 -2.15 -36.66 -9.34
N LEU A 389 -3.03 -37.60 -9.72
CA LEU A 389 -2.99 -38.24 -11.05
C LEU A 389 -4.16 -37.87 -11.98
N PHE A 390 -5.15 -37.10 -11.52
CA PHE A 390 -6.23 -36.60 -12.36
C PHE A 390 -6.55 -35.15 -12.00
N PRO A 391 -6.35 -34.16 -12.91
CA PRO A 391 -6.87 -32.82 -12.66
C PRO A 391 -8.40 -32.91 -12.59
N THR A 392 -8.97 -32.59 -11.42
CA THR A 392 -10.43 -32.45 -11.27
C THR A 392 -10.97 -31.50 -12.34
N ALA A 393 -12.17 -31.77 -12.88
CA ALA A 393 -12.78 -31.15 -14.05
C ALA A 393 -12.87 -29.59 -14.07
N ASP A 394 -12.47 -28.90 -13.00
CA ASP A 394 -12.54 -27.44 -12.87
C ASP A 394 -11.32 -26.67 -13.39
N LEU A 395 -10.22 -27.35 -13.74
CA LEU A 395 -9.04 -26.70 -14.35
C LEU A 395 -9.05 -26.72 -15.89
N ALA A 396 -10.04 -27.35 -16.52
CA ALA A 396 -10.15 -27.40 -17.98
C ALA A 396 -10.28 -25.99 -18.60
N SER A 397 -10.98 -25.08 -17.91
CA SER A 397 -11.12 -23.67 -18.30
C SER A 397 -9.80 -22.89 -18.27
N CYS A 398 -8.73 -23.43 -17.64
CA CYS A 398 -7.38 -22.85 -17.66
C CYS A 398 -6.55 -23.30 -18.87
N LEU A 399 -7.00 -24.30 -19.63
CA LEU A 399 -6.21 -24.91 -20.71
C LEU A 399 -6.49 -24.27 -22.08
N LEU A 400 -7.56 -23.46 -22.19
CA LEU A 400 -7.95 -22.84 -23.45
C LEU A 400 -7.76 -21.31 -23.40
N PRO A 401 -7.09 -20.72 -24.41
CA PRO A 401 -6.90 -19.28 -24.48
C PRO A 401 -8.23 -18.56 -24.74
N ALA A 402 -8.39 -17.35 -24.20
CA ALA A 402 -9.58 -16.55 -24.41
C ALA A 402 -9.84 -16.33 -25.91
N GLY A 403 -11.12 -16.46 -26.30
CA GLY A 403 -11.56 -16.20 -27.66
C GLY A 403 -11.50 -14.71 -27.99
N VAL A 404 -11.49 -14.38 -29.27
CA VAL A 404 -11.54 -12.98 -29.76
C VAL A 404 -12.66 -12.89 -30.78
N ALA A 405 -13.53 -11.88 -30.65
CA ALA A 405 -14.57 -11.60 -31.64
C ALA A 405 -13.94 -11.17 -32.97
N GLY A 406 -14.54 -11.57 -34.11
CA GLY A 406 -13.92 -11.43 -35.44
C GLY A 406 -13.69 -9.99 -35.92
N ASP A 407 -14.34 -9.03 -35.28
CA ASP A 407 -14.22 -7.59 -35.51
C ASP A 407 -13.13 -6.92 -34.65
N VAL A 408 -12.63 -7.60 -33.61
CA VAL A 408 -11.54 -7.10 -32.77
C VAL A 408 -10.20 -7.32 -33.49
N ARG A 409 -9.41 -6.24 -33.61
CA ARG A 409 -8.11 -6.23 -34.26
C ARG A 409 -7.02 -5.89 -33.25
N GLY A 410 -5.84 -6.47 -33.41
CA GLY A 410 -4.63 -6.16 -32.64
C GLY A 410 -3.49 -7.11 -33.01
N GLY A 411 -2.27 -6.75 -32.63
CA GLY A 411 -1.05 -7.51 -32.88
C GLY A 411 -0.59 -8.30 -31.64
N ALA A 412 0.72 -8.24 -31.34
CA ALA A 412 1.31 -8.94 -30.21
C ALA A 412 0.76 -8.49 -28.83
N GLY A 413 0.20 -7.28 -28.75
CA GLY A 413 -0.50 -6.81 -27.56
C GLY A 413 -1.82 -7.53 -27.32
N LEU A 414 -2.58 -7.81 -28.39
CA LEU A 414 -3.83 -8.55 -28.27
C LEU A 414 -3.59 -9.99 -27.80
N GLU A 415 -2.55 -10.66 -28.29
CA GLU A 415 -2.20 -12.02 -27.83
C GLU A 415 -1.78 -12.04 -26.35
N ARG A 416 -1.07 -11.00 -25.88
CA ARG A 416 -0.75 -10.85 -24.44
C ARG A 416 -2.01 -10.59 -23.62
N ALA A 417 -2.93 -9.77 -24.11
CA ALA A 417 -4.23 -9.56 -23.45
C ALA A 417 -5.06 -10.85 -23.39
N ARG A 418 -5.04 -11.69 -24.44
CA ARG A 418 -5.71 -13.00 -24.44
C ARG A 418 -5.18 -13.92 -23.35
N SER A 419 -3.85 -14.01 -23.22
CA SER A 419 -3.20 -14.78 -22.15
C SER A 419 -3.61 -14.25 -20.78
N ALA A 420 -3.54 -12.93 -20.57
CA ALA A 420 -3.89 -12.31 -19.31
C ALA A 420 -5.36 -12.54 -18.93
N VAL A 421 -6.30 -12.54 -19.88
CA VAL A 421 -7.71 -12.87 -19.62
C VAL A 421 -7.89 -14.33 -19.24
N THR A 422 -7.19 -15.26 -19.90
CA THR A 422 -7.20 -16.68 -19.50
C THR A 422 -6.66 -16.87 -18.09
N ASP A 423 -5.60 -16.15 -17.73
CA ASP A 423 -5.05 -16.16 -16.38
C ASP A 423 -6.06 -15.63 -15.36
N VAL A 424 -6.83 -14.60 -15.70
CA VAL A 424 -7.92 -14.08 -14.86
C VAL A 424 -9.00 -15.15 -14.63
N VAL A 425 -9.46 -15.83 -15.69
CA VAL A 425 -10.46 -16.92 -15.56
C VAL A 425 -9.92 -18.04 -14.66
N CYS A 426 -8.67 -18.44 -14.89
CA CYS A 426 -8.04 -19.50 -14.13
C CYS A 426 -7.86 -19.11 -12.65
N GLU A 427 -7.48 -17.87 -12.39
CA GLU A 427 -7.28 -17.34 -11.05
C GLU A 427 -8.60 -17.23 -10.29
N VAL A 428 -9.68 -16.74 -10.92
CA VAL A 428 -11.02 -16.70 -10.32
C VAL A 428 -11.50 -18.10 -9.93
N ASN A 429 -11.27 -19.09 -10.80
CA ASN A 429 -11.63 -20.48 -10.52
C ASN A 429 -10.76 -21.11 -9.42
N ARG A 430 -9.49 -20.70 -9.28
CA ARG A 430 -8.59 -21.13 -8.18
C ARG A 430 -8.92 -20.47 -6.84
N THR A 431 -9.23 -19.17 -6.84
CA THR A 431 -9.45 -18.39 -5.61
C THR A 431 -10.80 -18.64 -4.95
N GLN A 432 -11.78 -19.20 -5.66
CA GLN A 432 -12.96 -19.76 -4.97
C GLN A 432 -12.65 -21.03 -4.15
N ARG A 433 -11.46 -21.65 -4.29
CA ARG A 433 -10.99 -22.76 -3.44
C ARG A 433 -9.95 -22.33 -2.38
N SER A 434 -9.45 -21.10 -2.44
CA SER A 434 -8.54 -20.54 -1.43
C SER A 434 -8.82 -19.04 -1.26
N HIS A 435 -9.19 -18.62 -0.06
CA HIS A 435 -9.73 -17.30 0.29
C HIS A 435 -8.79 -16.08 0.12
N ILE A 436 -8.02 -16.00 -0.97
CA ILE A 436 -7.14 -14.86 -1.25
C ILE A 436 -7.21 -14.52 -2.75
N GLY A 437 -8.24 -13.77 -3.15
CA GLY A 437 -8.32 -13.17 -4.49
C GLY A 437 -7.75 -11.75 -4.51
N ARG A 438 -6.82 -11.45 -5.43
CA ARG A 438 -6.24 -10.11 -5.66
C ARG A 438 -7.36 -9.06 -5.82
N ILE A 439 -7.29 -7.97 -5.04
CA ILE A 439 -8.29 -6.88 -4.98
C ILE A 439 -8.69 -6.35 -6.36
N VAL A 440 -7.75 -6.33 -7.31
CA VAL A 440 -7.97 -5.87 -8.68
C VAL A 440 -9.04 -6.69 -9.41
N LEU A 441 -9.20 -7.98 -9.10
CA LEU A 441 -10.19 -8.86 -9.73
C LEU A 441 -11.47 -9.02 -8.88
N GLY A 442 -11.59 -8.33 -7.74
CA GLY A 442 -12.74 -8.48 -6.83
C GLY A 442 -14.12 -8.41 -7.53
N PRO A 443 -14.38 -7.41 -8.40
CA PRO A 443 -15.62 -7.34 -9.16
C PRO A 443 -15.87 -8.55 -10.09
N VAL A 444 -14.80 -9.14 -10.64
CA VAL A 444 -14.85 -10.30 -11.53
C VAL A 444 -14.98 -11.60 -10.74
N SER A 445 -14.27 -11.73 -9.62
CA SER A 445 -14.35 -12.89 -8.72
C SER A 445 -15.74 -13.05 -8.09
N ALA A 446 -16.47 -11.93 -7.92
CA ALA A 446 -17.86 -11.94 -7.45
C ALA A 446 -18.84 -12.60 -8.45
N LEU A 447 -18.44 -12.84 -9.69
CA LEU A 447 -19.27 -13.50 -10.72
C LEU A 447 -19.38 -15.03 -10.50
N GLY A 448 -18.58 -15.60 -9.60
CA GLY A 448 -18.52 -17.04 -9.34
C GLY A 448 -17.62 -17.80 -10.33
N LEU A 449 -17.74 -19.14 -10.37
CA LEU A 449 -16.94 -19.97 -11.26
C LEU A 449 -17.23 -19.62 -12.74
N LEU A 450 -16.16 -19.44 -13.49
CA LEU A 450 -16.17 -19.05 -14.89
C LEU A 450 -15.86 -20.26 -15.77
N ASP A 451 -16.52 -20.32 -16.92
CA ASP A 451 -16.36 -21.41 -17.89
C ASP A 451 -15.46 -21.00 -19.05
N TRP A 452 -15.71 -19.80 -19.59
CA TRP A 452 -15.07 -19.29 -20.80
C TRP A 452 -14.98 -17.76 -20.81
N ALA A 453 -14.04 -17.21 -21.58
CA ALA A 453 -13.91 -15.77 -21.82
C ALA A 453 -13.74 -15.45 -23.32
N ARG A 454 -14.36 -14.35 -23.76
CA ARG A 454 -14.28 -13.83 -25.13
C ARG A 454 -14.02 -12.32 -25.13
N ILE A 455 -12.93 -11.87 -25.74
CA ILE A 455 -12.62 -10.45 -25.92
C ILE A 455 -13.52 -9.90 -27.03
N VAL A 456 -14.29 -8.85 -26.71
CA VAL A 456 -15.22 -8.17 -27.62
C VAL A 456 -14.82 -6.73 -27.92
N GLY A 457 -13.77 -6.23 -27.29
CA GLY A 457 -13.17 -4.93 -27.60
C GLY A 457 -11.75 -4.83 -27.06
N TYR A 458 -10.87 -4.15 -27.79
CA TYR A 458 -9.47 -3.95 -27.43
C TYR A 458 -8.97 -2.60 -27.96
N TRP A 459 -8.32 -1.82 -27.08
CA TRP A 459 -7.82 -0.48 -27.39
C TRP A 459 -6.48 -0.23 -26.68
N GLY A 460 -5.72 0.75 -27.20
CA GLY A 460 -4.49 1.21 -26.55
C GLY A 460 -3.30 0.26 -26.68
N GLU A 461 -3.25 -0.57 -27.72
CA GLU A 461 -2.09 -1.41 -28.02
C GLU A 461 -0.82 -0.54 -28.15
N GLY A 462 0.26 -0.94 -27.49
CA GLY A 462 1.53 -0.21 -27.48
C GLY A 462 1.57 1.02 -26.56
N THR A 463 0.47 1.31 -25.86
CA THR A 463 0.44 2.37 -24.83
C THR A 463 0.79 1.82 -23.46
N ALA A 464 1.03 2.71 -22.49
CA ALA A 464 1.23 2.34 -21.09
C ALA A 464 -0.04 1.81 -20.40
N SER A 465 -1.21 1.88 -21.04
CA SER A 465 -2.48 1.45 -20.45
C SER A 465 -3.45 0.83 -21.47
N PRO A 466 -3.13 -0.35 -22.03
CA PRO A 466 -4.05 -1.08 -22.89
C PRO A 466 -5.34 -1.43 -22.14
N ARG A 467 -6.47 -1.50 -22.86
CA ARG A 467 -7.77 -1.82 -22.27
C ARG A 467 -8.53 -2.81 -23.13
N ILE A 468 -9.25 -3.72 -22.49
CA ILE A 468 -10.21 -4.60 -23.16
C ILE A 468 -11.60 -4.51 -22.55
N VAL A 469 -12.55 -4.99 -23.32
CA VAL A 469 -13.84 -5.47 -22.82
C VAL A 469 -13.96 -6.95 -23.18
N ALA A 470 -14.24 -7.79 -22.19
CA ALA A 470 -14.40 -9.22 -22.34
C ALA A 470 -15.78 -9.67 -21.83
N GLU A 471 -16.34 -10.67 -22.48
CA GLU A 471 -17.53 -11.39 -22.05
C GLU A 471 -17.09 -12.68 -21.36
N LEU A 472 -17.53 -12.86 -20.12
CA LEU A 472 -17.21 -14.00 -19.27
C LEU A 472 -18.47 -14.84 -19.06
N THR A 473 -18.41 -16.11 -19.46
CA THR A 473 -19.50 -17.07 -19.24
C THR A 473 -19.33 -17.72 -17.88
N LYS A 474 -20.40 -17.74 -17.07
CA LYS A 474 -20.40 -18.36 -15.74
C LYS A 474 -20.78 -19.84 -15.84
N LYS A 475 -20.16 -20.72 -15.04
CA LYS A 475 -20.53 -22.14 -14.96
C LYS A 475 -21.96 -22.36 -14.46
N ALA A 476 -22.45 -21.47 -13.60
CA ALA A 476 -23.83 -21.48 -13.12
C ALA A 476 -24.86 -20.96 -14.15
N GLY A 477 -24.41 -20.56 -15.35
CA GLY A 477 -25.24 -19.98 -16.39
C GLY A 477 -25.23 -18.44 -16.41
N GLY A 478 -25.47 -17.89 -17.59
CA GLY A 478 -25.46 -16.44 -17.87
C GLY A 478 -24.06 -15.89 -18.15
N CYS A 479 -24.01 -14.66 -18.63
CA CYS A 479 -22.79 -14.00 -19.08
C CYS A 479 -22.65 -12.62 -18.42
N ALA A 480 -21.40 -12.20 -18.19
CA ALA A 480 -21.08 -10.88 -17.69
C ALA A 480 -20.06 -10.21 -18.59
N ARG A 481 -20.27 -8.94 -18.91
CA ARG A 481 -19.32 -8.12 -19.64
C ARG A 481 -18.47 -7.36 -18.64
N VAL A 482 -17.15 -7.52 -18.76
CA VAL A 482 -16.17 -6.90 -17.87
C VAL A 482 -15.22 -6.03 -18.69
N SER A 483 -14.81 -4.91 -18.10
CA SER A 483 -13.73 -4.08 -18.59
C SER A 483 -12.47 -4.43 -17.79
N LEU A 484 -11.37 -4.71 -18.48
CA LEU A 484 -10.06 -4.89 -17.86
C LEU A 484 -9.10 -3.84 -18.42
N GLN A 485 -8.40 -3.15 -17.53
CA GLN A 485 -7.29 -2.27 -17.88
C GLN A 485 -5.98 -2.96 -17.49
N PHE A 486 -4.98 -2.77 -18.33
CA PHE A 486 -3.66 -3.34 -18.14
C PHE A 486 -2.60 -2.26 -18.01
N ASP A 487 -1.44 -2.63 -17.49
CA ASP A 487 -0.20 -1.86 -17.67
C ASP A 487 0.51 -2.26 -18.98
N SER A 488 1.72 -1.73 -19.22
CA SER A 488 2.55 -2.06 -20.38
C SER A 488 3.04 -3.52 -20.40
N ALA A 489 3.01 -4.22 -19.25
CA ALA A 489 3.36 -5.63 -19.11
C ALA A 489 2.16 -6.57 -19.30
N TYR A 490 0.95 -6.03 -19.53
CA TYR A 490 -0.31 -6.77 -19.60
C TYR A 490 -0.75 -7.39 -18.27
N GLU A 491 -0.28 -6.85 -17.14
CA GLU A 491 -0.85 -7.16 -15.84
C GLU A 491 -2.14 -6.35 -15.62
N VAL A 492 -3.19 -6.98 -15.09
CA VAL A 492 -4.46 -6.30 -14.83
C VAL A 492 -4.25 -5.27 -13.72
N THR A 493 -4.51 -3.99 -14.02
CA THR A 493 -4.41 -2.87 -13.08
C THR A 493 -5.77 -2.43 -12.56
N SER A 494 -6.83 -2.62 -13.36
CA SER A 494 -8.21 -2.41 -12.91
C SER A 494 -9.17 -3.39 -13.59
N SER A 495 -10.23 -3.75 -12.88
CA SER A 495 -11.35 -4.49 -13.45
C SER A 495 -12.69 -3.89 -13.01
N GLY A 496 -13.70 -4.01 -13.87
CA GLY A 496 -15.06 -3.60 -13.53
C GLY A 496 -16.08 -4.36 -14.35
N VAL A 497 -17.20 -4.71 -13.73
CA VAL A 497 -18.34 -5.30 -14.44
C VAL A 497 -19.11 -4.14 -15.08
N VAL A 498 -19.23 -4.17 -16.41
CA VAL A 498 -19.86 -3.10 -17.20
C VAL A 498 -21.28 -3.46 -17.65
N GLY A 499 -21.68 -4.73 -17.49
CA GLY A 499 -23.05 -5.18 -17.74
C GLY A 499 -23.15 -6.70 -17.77
N THR A 500 -24.34 -7.19 -18.08
CA THR A 500 -24.59 -8.60 -18.41
C THR A 500 -24.66 -8.80 -19.92
N CYS A 501 -24.31 -10.00 -20.34
CA CYS A 501 -24.62 -10.57 -21.64
C CYS A 501 -25.58 -11.75 -21.39
#